data_AF-A0A2G9T8Y3-F1
#
_entry.id   AF-A0A2G9T8Y3-F1
#
_cell.length_a   1.000
_cell.length_b   1.000
_cell.length_c   1.000
_cell.angle_alpha   90.00
_cell.angle_beta   90.00
_cell.angle_gamma   90.00
#
_symmetry.space_group_name_H-M   'P 1'
#
loop_
_entity.id
_entity.type
_entity.pdbx_description
1 polymer ?
#
loop_
_entity_poly.entity_id
_entity_poly.type
_entity_poly.pdbx_seq_one_letter_code
_entity_poly.pdbx_strand_id
1 'polypeptide(L)'
;MGDTITEVNENSQVDQYLYQGDVVLTEEQADEIVEDIEDEVAGGNRTKRQAFKDHRYPKMLWSHGVNYYFHNLASMHATTVSYKQARAGQK
;
A
#
# COMPACT_ATOMS: atom_id res chain seq x y z
N MET A 1 13.62 16.56 -11.98
CA MET A 1 13.86 15.33 -11.21
C MET A 1 13.28 15.58 -9.84
N GLY A 2 12.48 14.64 -9.33
CA GLY A 2 11.88 14.74 -8.00
C GLY A 2 12.37 13.58 -7.15
N ASP A 3 12.27 13.75 -5.84
CA ASP A 3 12.66 12.74 -4.86
C ASP A 3 11.82 11.47 -5.04
N THR A 4 12.45 10.32 -4.81
CA THR A 4 11.78 9.02 -4.75
C THR A 4 10.90 8.94 -3.50
N ILE A 5 9.93 8.02 -3.49
CA ILE A 5 9.06 7.83 -2.31
C ILE A 5 9.86 7.48 -1.05
N THR A 6 10.93 6.70 -1.21
CA THR A 6 11.85 6.33 -0.14
C THR A 6 12.56 7.56 0.42
N GLU A 7 13.14 8.42 -0.44
CA GLU A 7 13.80 9.66 -0.01
C GLU A 7 12.81 10.62 0.68
N VAL A 8 11.57 10.74 0.17
CA VAL A 8 10.53 11.57 0.81
C VAL A 8 10.18 11.05 2.21
N ASN A 9 10.07 9.74 2.39
CA ASN A 9 9.70 9.12 3.65
C ASN A 9 10.85 9.14 4.67
N GLU A 10 12.10 8.93 4.21
CA GLU A 10 13.31 9.09 5.02
C GLU A 10 13.46 10.54 5.51
N ASN A 11 13.28 11.52 4.62
CA ASN A 11 13.32 12.95 4.98
C ASN A 11 12.21 13.34 5.96
N SER A 12 11.08 12.60 5.94
CA SER A 12 9.96 12.79 6.87
C SER A 12 10.10 11.95 8.15
N GLN A 13 11.17 11.17 8.29
CA GLN A 13 11.48 10.32 9.46
C GLN A 13 10.40 9.27 9.77
N VAL A 14 9.69 8.80 8.76
CA VAL A 14 8.65 7.75 8.89
C VAL A 14 9.09 6.42 8.30
N ASP A 15 10.22 6.38 7.59
CA ASP A 15 10.76 5.20 6.89
C ASP A 15 10.92 3.98 7.80
N GLN A 16 11.30 4.18 9.07
CA GLN A 16 11.50 3.11 10.04
C GLN A 16 10.22 2.36 10.41
N TYR A 17 9.05 2.94 10.13
CA TYR A 17 7.74 2.33 10.38
C TYR A 17 7.12 1.72 9.12
N LEU A 18 7.79 1.86 7.96
CA LEU A 18 7.27 1.47 6.66
C LEU A 18 7.98 0.22 6.16
N TYR A 19 7.20 -0.80 5.88
CA TYR A 19 7.66 -1.97 5.16
C TYR A 19 8.01 -1.58 3.72
N GLN A 20 9.21 -1.96 3.27
CA GLN A 20 9.76 -1.61 1.96
C GLN A 20 9.76 -0.10 1.63
N GLY A 21 9.66 0.74 2.66
CA GLY A 21 9.75 2.20 2.53
C GLY A 21 8.46 2.91 2.12
N ASP A 22 7.34 2.21 1.89
CA ASP A 22 6.08 2.85 1.47
C ASP A 22 4.78 2.19 1.98
N VAL A 23 4.85 1.06 2.70
CA VAL A 23 3.66 0.35 3.20
C VAL A 23 3.64 0.29 4.73
N VAL A 24 2.54 0.73 5.33
CA VAL A 24 2.24 0.43 6.75
C VAL A 24 1.61 -0.95 6.83
N LEU A 25 2.16 -1.83 7.68
CA LEU A 25 1.60 -3.15 7.96
C LEU A 25 0.86 -3.15 9.30
N THR A 26 -0.17 -3.96 9.39
CA THR A 26 -0.68 -4.43 10.69
C THR A 26 0.26 -5.50 11.26
N GLU A 27 0.19 -5.76 12.56
CA GLU A 27 0.99 -6.81 13.21
C GLU A 27 0.76 -8.18 12.55
N GLU A 28 -0.49 -8.56 12.33
CA GLU A 28 -0.86 -9.83 11.65
C GLU A 28 -0.24 -9.94 10.24
N GLN A 29 -0.26 -8.86 9.45
CA GLN A 29 0.37 -8.85 8.13
C GLN A 29 1.90 -8.92 8.18
N ALA A 30 2.51 -8.37 9.24
CA ALA A 30 3.96 -8.46 9.42
C ALA A 30 4.36 -9.90 9.78
N ASP A 31 3.60 -10.55 10.66
CA ASP A 31 3.82 -11.95 11.05
C ASP A 31 3.67 -12.90 9.85
N GLU A 32 2.61 -12.75 9.04
CA GLU A 32 2.41 -13.52 7.80
C GLU A 32 3.62 -13.40 6.85
N ILE A 33 4.18 -12.21 6.71
CA ILE A 33 5.36 -11.99 5.83
C ILE A 33 6.60 -12.66 6.42
N VAL A 34 6.78 -12.66 7.74
CA VAL A 34 7.91 -13.34 8.39
C VAL A 34 7.81 -14.85 8.18
N GLU A 35 6.63 -15.43 8.41
CA GLU A 35 6.39 -16.86 8.17
C GLU A 35 6.65 -17.25 6.70
N ASP A 36 6.14 -16.46 5.74
CA ASP A 36 6.40 -16.67 4.31
C ASP A 36 7.90 -16.66 3.97
N ILE A 37 8.68 -15.76 4.59
CA ILE A 37 10.14 -15.68 4.40
C ILE A 37 10.84 -16.90 5.02
N GLU A 38 10.44 -17.31 6.22
CA GLU A 38 11.04 -18.46 6.90
C GLU A 38 10.80 -19.76 6.13
N ASP A 39 9.58 -19.96 5.62
CA ASP A 39 9.23 -21.10 4.76
C ASP A 39 10.04 -21.10 3.46
N GLU A 40 10.24 -19.94 2.83
CA GLU A 40 11.11 -19.80 1.65
C GLU A 40 12.56 -20.19 1.95
N VAL A 41 13.11 -19.74 3.07
CA VAL A 41 14.48 -20.06 3.50
C VAL A 41 14.63 -21.54 3.85
N ALA A 42 13.58 -22.17 4.38
CA ALA A 42 13.55 -23.61 4.68
C ALA A 42 13.46 -24.51 3.43
N GLY A 43 13.43 -23.93 2.22
CA GLY A 43 13.34 -24.66 0.96
C GLY A 43 11.89 -24.90 0.50
N GLY A 44 10.92 -24.23 1.12
CA GLY A 44 9.55 -24.12 0.63
C GLY A 44 9.47 -23.33 -0.68
N ASN A 45 8.37 -23.53 -1.42
CA ASN A 45 8.13 -22.75 -2.64
C ASN A 45 7.69 -21.33 -2.26
N ARG A 46 8.37 -20.34 -2.84
CA ARG A 46 8.03 -18.91 -2.75
C ARG A 46 6.54 -18.62 -2.98
N THR A 47 5.84 -18.14 -1.97
CA THR A 47 4.43 -17.72 -2.09
C THR A 47 4.38 -16.35 -2.75
N LYS A 48 3.74 -16.24 -3.93
CA LYS A 48 3.51 -14.92 -4.55
C LYS A 48 2.47 -14.17 -3.73
N ARG A 49 2.83 -13.00 -3.20
CA ARG A 49 1.90 -12.04 -2.58
C ARG A 49 0.61 -11.94 -3.38
N GLN A 50 -0.49 -12.37 -2.77
CA GLN A 50 -1.82 -12.13 -3.27
C GLN A 50 -2.43 -10.95 -2.53
N ALA A 51 -3.46 -10.33 -3.12
CA ALA A 51 -4.30 -9.42 -2.36
C ALA A 51 -4.81 -10.14 -1.09
N PHE A 52 -4.84 -9.43 0.03
CA PHE A 52 -5.35 -9.93 1.31
C PHE A 52 -6.77 -10.50 1.14
N LYS A 53 -6.97 -11.75 1.56
CA LYS A 53 -8.23 -12.48 1.46
C LYS A 53 -8.59 -13.05 2.83
N ASP A 54 -9.24 -12.25 3.67
CA ASP A 54 -9.78 -12.73 4.94
C ASP A 54 -11.08 -13.54 4.75
N HIS A 55 -11.62 -14.05 5.86
CA HIS A 55 -12.89 -14.77 5.89
C HIS A 55 -14.10 -13.94 5.38
N ARG A 56 -13.95 -12.62 5.24
CA ARG A 56 -14.99 -11.71 4.74
C ARG A 56 -14.84 -11.47 3.24
N TYR A 57 -13.77 -11.95 2.61
CA TYR A 57 -13.61 -11.89 1.16
C TYR A 57 -14.78 -12.61 0.43
N PRO A 58 -15.33 -12.05 -0.67
CA PRO A 58 -14.97 -10.78 -1.33
C PRO A 58 -15.75 -9.56 -0.83
N LYS A 59 -16.49 -9.64 0.29
CA LYS A 59 -17.37 -8.55 0.78
C LYS A 59 -16.61 -7.27 1.12
N MET A 60 -15.31 -7.38 1.35
CA MET A 60 -14.37 -6.26 1.59
C MET A 60 -13.95 -5.53 0.30
N LEU A 61 -14.26 -6.05 -0.89
CA LEU A 61 -13.86 -5.44 -2.16
C LEU A 61 -14.69 -4.19 -2.49
N TRP A 62 -14.03 -3.25 -3.16
CA TRP A 62 -14.62 -2.00 -3.64
C TRP A 62 -15.44 -2.25 -4.92
N SER A 63 -16.60 -2.89 -4.76
CA SER A 63 -17.45 -3.39 -5.87
C SER A 63 -17.98 -2.31 -6.82
N HIS A 64 -18.13 -1.07 -6.34
CA HIS A 64 -18.66 0.05 -7.12
C HIS A 64 -17.67 1.23 -7.15
N GLY A 65 -16.38 0.93 -7.03
CA GLY A 65 -15.33 1.92 -6.89
C GLY A 65 -15.18 2.45 -5.47
N VAL A 66 -14.51 3.60 -5.37
CA VAL A 66 -13.95 4.13 -4.13
C VAL A 66 -14.48 5.53 -3.90
N ASN A 67 -15.03 5.77 -2.72
CA ASN A 67 -15.36 7.12 -2.30
C ASN A 67 -14.11 7.80 -1.75
N TYR A 68 -13.79 8.98 -2.27
CA TYR A 68 -12.67 9.79 -1.81
C TYR A 68 -13.08 11.27 -1.73
N TYR A 69 -12.40 12.03 -0.87
CA TYR A 69 -12.49 13.48 -0.80
C TYR A 69 -11.11 14.05 -0.50
N PHE A 70 -10.88 15.31 -0.86
CA PHE A 70 -9.63 16.01 -0.54
C PHE A 70 -9.84 16.87 0.70
N HIS A 71 -8.96 16.70 1.69
CA HIS A 71 -8.95 17.55 2.87
C HIS A 71 -8.61 19.00 2.48
N ASN A 72 -9.09 19.99 3.24
CA ASN A 72 -8.89 21.41 2.93
C ASN A 72 -7.42 21.85 2.95
N LEU A 73 -6.54 21.07 3.60
CA LEU A 73 -5.09 21.27 3.63
C LEU A 73 -4.36 20.69 2.41
N ALA A 74 -5.05 19.95 1.53
CA ALA A 74 -4.44 19.41 0.32
C ALA A 74 -4.06 20.55 -0.64
N SER A 75 -2.84 20.49 -1.18
CA SER A 75 -2.43 21.47 -2.18
C SER A 75 -3.20 21.29 -3.48
N MET A 76 -3.45 22.39 -4.19
CA MET A 76 -4.13 22.36 -5.49
C MET A 76 -3.43 21.44 -6.50
N HIS A 77 -2.09 21.39 -6.44
CA HIS A 77 -1.30 20.48 -7.28
C HIS A 77 -1.57 19.01 -6.94
N ALA A 78 -1.54 18.64 -5.66
CA ALA A 78 -1.83 17.27 -5.22
C ALA A 78 -3.24 16.85 -5.64
N THR A 79 -4.24 17.68 -5.37
CA THR A 79 -5.63 17.43 -5.78
C THR A 79 -5.78 17.22 -7.28
N THR A 80 -5.13 18.05 -8.10
CA THR A 80 -5.21 17.95 -9.57
C THR A 80 -4.59 16.65 -10.09
N VAL A 81 -3.42 16.27 -9.57
CA VAL A 81 -2.73 15.04 -9.97
C VAL A 81 -3.54 13.81 -9.55
N SER A 82 -3.98 13.76 -8.30
CA SER A 82 -4.79 12.64 -7.77
C SER A 82 -6.10 12.49 -8.53
N TYR A 83 -6.79 13.59 -8.86
CA TYR A 83 -8.01 13.54 -9.67
C TYR A 83 -7.76 12.96 -11.07
N LYS A 84 -6.67 13.37 -11.74
CA LYS A 84 -6.29 12.83 -13.05
C LYS A 84 -6.02 11.32 -13.00
N GLN A 85 -5.30 10.87 -11.97
CA GLN A 85 -5.02 9.44 -11.77
C GLN A 85 -6.29 8.64 -11.48
N ALA A 86 -7.15 9.12 -10.59
CA ALA A 86 -8.43 8.48 -10.29
C ALA A 86 -9.29 8.30 -11.55
N ARG A 87 -9.35 9.32 -12.42
CA ARG A 87 -10.08 9.25 -13.69
C ARG A 87 -9.46 8.26 -14.67
N ALA A 88 -8.13 8.13 -14.69
CA ALA A 88 -7.44 7.21 -15.58
C ALA A 88 -7.68 5.73 -15.23
N GLY A 89 -7.94 5.43 -13.94
CA GLY A 89 -8.21 4.08 -13.45
C GLY A 89 -9.64 3.56 -13.62
N GLN A 90 -10.59 4.41 -14.00
CA GLN A 90 -12.02 4.04 -14.18
C GLN A 90 -12.33 3.47 -15.58
N LYS A 91 -11.50 2.57 -16.10
CA LYS A 91 -11.72 1.95 -17.41
C LYS A 91 -12.64 0.73 -17.35
#